data_AF-A0A0B1SFU5-F1
#
_entry.id   AF-A0A0B1SFU5-F1
#
_cell.length_a   1.000
_cell.length_b   1.000
_cell.length_c   1.000
_cell.angle_alpha   90.00
_cell.angle_beta   90.00
_cell.angle_gamma   90.00
#
_symmetry.space_group_name_H-M   'P 1'
#
loop_
_entity.id
_entity.type
_entity.pdbx_description
1 polymer ?
#
loop_
_entity_poly.entity_id
_entity_poly.type
_entity_poly.pdbx_seq_one_letter_code
_entity_poly.pdbx_strand_id
1 'polypeptide(L)'
;MIFYREKIEAADNSMDDELQRKCRYDIDKFCPNNQNGENVLDCLTNMKIVRLLQPGCRTIVQERMREAARDIRLRPGLLSACKSEAET
;
A
#
# COMPACT_ATOMS: atom_id res chain seq x y z
N MET A 1 0.29 25.62 -17.36
CA MET A 1 1.34 24.99 -16.54
C MET A 1 0.67 23.90 -15.71
N ILE A 2 0.54 22.70 -16.30
CA ILE A 2 1.44 21.54 -16.10
C ILE A 2 1.48 21.11 -14.62
N PHE A 3 0.40 20.46 -14.17
CA PHE A 3 0.43 19.51 -13.05
C PHE A 3 -0.33 18.22 -13.43
N TYR A 4 -0.25 17.86 -14.71
CA TYR A 4 -0.69 16.57 -15.28
C TYR A 4 0.53 15.67 -15.55
N ARG A 5 1.53 15.75 -14.66
CA ARG A 5 2.79 15.02 -14.76
C ARG A 5 2.90 14.15 -13.52
N GLU A 6 2.40 12.91 -13.60
CA GLU A 6 3.24 11.71 -13.69
C GLU A 6 4.04 11.57 -12.39
N LYS A 7 3.68 10.70 -11.44
CA LYS A 7 3.20 9.34 -11.59
C LYS A 7 2.06 9.07 -10.60
N ILE A 8 1.46 7.90 -10.73
CA ILE A 8 1.18 7.07 -9.54
C ILE A 8 2.55 6.83 -8.88
N GLU A 9 3.10 7.89 -8.29
CA GLU A 9 4.43 7.94 -7.73
C GLU A 9 4.21 7.33 -6.37
N ALA A 10 4.82 6.15 -6.17
CA ALA A 10 4.66 5.36 -4.97
C ALA A 10 4.64 6.32 -3.77
N ALA A 11 3.50 6.36 -3.08
CA ALA A 11 3.25 7.39 -2.08
C ALA A 11 4.34 7.23 -1.03
N ASP A 12 5.29 8.17 -1.02
CA ASP A 12 6.36 8.16 -0.04
C ASP A 12 5.70 8.28 1.34
N ASN A 13 5.69 7.15 2.02
CA ASN A 13 5.03 6.93 3.29
C ASN A 13 6.04 6.92 4.44
N SER A 14 7.25 7.44 4.21
CA SER A 14 8.24 7.70 5.26
C SER A 14 7.71 8.66 6.33
N MET A 15 6.80 9.57 5.96
CA MET A 15 6.14 10.52 6.87
C MET A 15 4.93 9.94 7.61
N ASP A 16 4.51 8.72 7.29
CA ASP A 16 3.40 8.04 7.97
C ASP A 16 3.92 7.34 9.23
N ASP A 17 4.18 8.13 10.28
CA ASP A 17 4.73 7.65 11.56
C ASP A 17 3.95 6.47 12.15
N GLU A 18 2.62 6.46 11.98
CA GLU A 18 1.78 5.39 12.48
C GLU A 18 2.03 4.08 11.72
N LEU A 19 2.10 4.14 10.38
CA LEU A 19 2.45 3.00 9.55
C LEU A 19 3.87 2.51 9.84
N GLN A 20 4.86 3.42 9.89
CA GLN A 20 6.26 3.05 10.16
C GLN A 20 6.40 2.36 11.52
N ARG A 21 5.73 2.86 12.57
CA ARG A 21 5.77 2.27 13.91
C ARG A 21 5.05 0.93 13.99
N LYS A 22 3.82 0.83 13.46
CA LYS A 22 3.01 -0.38 13.55
C LYS A 22 3.50 -1.49 12.63
N CYS A 23 4.17 -1.14 11.53
CA CYS A 23 4.68 -2.10 10.55
C CYS A 23 6.19 -2.34 10.65
N ARG A 24 6.93 -1.71 11.58
CA ARG A 24 8.40 -1.85 11.68
C ARG A 24 8.91 -3.30 11.58
N TYR A 25 8.31 -4.21 12.34
CA TYR A 25 8.69 -5.63 12.30
C TYR A 25 8.41 -6.27 10.94
N ASP A 26 7.27 -5.96 10.32
CA ASP A 26 6.89 -6.49 9.02
C ASP A 26 7.74 -5.87 7.89
N ILE A 27 8.14 -4.60 8.02
CA ILE A 27 9.06 -3.90 7.10
C ILE A 27 10.41 -4.61 7.10
N ASP A 28 10.99 -4.84 8.28
CA ASP A 28 12.27 -5.52 8.43
C ASP A 28 12.24 -6.95 7.87
N LYS A 29 11.08 -7.62 7.99
CA LYS A 29 10.91 -9.02 7.58
C LYS A 29 10.60 -9.20 6.10
N PHE A 30 9.74 -8.35 5.53
CA PHE A 30 9.20 -8.54 4.18
C PHE A 30 9.72 -7.51 3.18
N CYS A 31 10.23 -6.37 3.64
CA CYS A 31 10.63 -5.22 2.81
C CYS A 31 12.09 -4.79 3.09
N PRO A 32 13.09 -5.67 2.94
CA PRO A 32 14.48 -5.36 3.29
C PRO A 32 15.09 -4.23 2.46
N ASN A 33 14.55 -3.96 1.26
CA ASN A 33 14.99 -2.87 0.39
C ASN A 33 14.36 -1.51 0.75
N ASN A 34 13.38 -1.48 1.66
CA ASN A 34 12.58 -0.31 2.01
C ASN A 34 12.69 0.05 3.49
N GLN A 35 13.80 -0.31 4.13
CA GLN A 35 14.06 -0.02 5.56
C GLN A 35 14.10 1.47 5.89
N ASN A 36 14.32 2.33 4.88
CA ASN A 36 14.27 3.79 5.04
C ASN A 36 12.83 4.33 5.16
N GLY A 37 11.82 3.46 5.11
CA GLY A 37 10.41 3.84 5.23
C GLY A 37 9.77 4.27 3.91
N GLU A 38 10.57 4.50 2.86
CA GLU A 38 10.10 4.86 1.52
C GLU A 38 9.38 3.69 0.85
N ASN A 39 8.22 3.94 0.26
CA ASN A 39 7.44 2.98 -0.53
C ASN A 39 7.07 1.67 0.20
N VAL A 40 7.08 1.69 1.53
CA VAL A 40 6.78 0.52 2.37
C VAL A 40 5.36 0.00 2.12
N LEU A 41 4.39 0.90 1.88
CA LEU A 41 3.00 0.51 1.65
C LEU A 41 2.87 -0.34 0.38
N ASP A 42 3.60 -0.01 -0.69
CA ASP A 42 3.60 -0.81 -1.92
C ASP A 42 4.13 -2.22 -1.68
N CYS A 43 5.21 -2.36 -0.89
CA CYS A 43 5.72 -3.65 -0.48
C CYS A 43 4.72 -4.45 0.38
N LEU A 44 4.09 -3.82 1.38
CA LEU A 44 3.20 -4.48 2.33
C LEU A 44 1.81 -4.79 1.76
N THR A 45 1.40 -4.15 0.66
CA THR A 45 0.09 -4.35 0.02
C THR A 45 0.03 -5.57 -0.90
N ASN A 46 1.14 -6.30 -1.08
CA ASN A 46 1.14 -7.57 -1.79
C ASN A 46 0.23 -8.59 -1.08
N MET A 47 -0.77 -9.15 -1.79
CA MET A 47 -1.75 -10.08 -1.21
C MET A 47 -1.13 -11.28 -0.46
N LYS A 48 0.06 -11.73 -0.87
CA LYS A 48 0.78 -12.81 -0.17
C LYS A 48 1.34 -12.35 1.16
N ILE A 49 1.73 -11.08 1.27
CA ILE A 49 2.35 -10.46 2.45
C ILE A 49 1.27 -9.96 3.41
N VAL A 50 0.19 -9.33 2.93
CA VAL A 50 -0.90 -8.77 3.76
C VAL A 50 -1.46 -9.80 4.76
N ARG A 51 -1.58 -11.07 4.36
CA ARG A 51 -2.07 -12.17 5.21
C ARG A 51 -1.08 -12.64 6.28
N LEU A 52 0.20 -12.26 6.14
CA LEU A 52 1.29 -12.60 7.05
C LEU A 52 1.70 -11.42 7.95
N LEU A 53 1.20 -10.22 7.67
CA LEU A 53 1.40 -9.03 8.50
C LEU A 53 0.84 -9.23 9.90
N GLN A 54 1.48 -8.60 10.88
CA GLN A 54 0.94 -8.49 12.21
C GLN A 54 -0.42 -7.80 12.21
N PRO A 55 -1.33 -8.13 13.13
CA PRO A 55 -2.67 -7.55 13.18
C PRO A 55 -2.66 -6.01 13.19
N GLY A 56 -1.72 -5.41 13.93
CA GLY A 56 -1.57 -3.95 14.00
C GLY A 56 -1.15 -3.32 12.67
N CYS A 57 -0.18 -3.91 11.97
CA CYS A 57 0.25 -3.44 10.66
C CYS A 57 -0.84 -3.66 9.59
N ARG A 58 -1.48 -4.84 9.60
CA ARG A 58 -2.53 -5.20 8.65
C ARG A 58 -3.69 -4.21 8.66
N THR A 59 -4.15 -3.79 9.84
CA THR A 59 -5.24 -2.82 9.96
C THR A 59 -4.88 -1.51 9.28
N ILE A 60 -3.70 -0.95 9.56
CA ILE A 60 -3.25 0.30 8.94
C ILE A 60 -3.08 0.15 7.44
N VAL A 61 -2.42 -0.92 6.97
CA VAL A 61 -2.25 -1.18 5.54
C VAL A 61 -3.61 -1.25 4.84
N GLN A 62 -4.60 -1.95 5.42
CA GLN A 62 -5.95 -2.03 4.86
C GLN A 62 -6.68 -0.69 4.86
N GLU A 63 -6.53 0.12 5.91
CA GLU A 63 -7.09 1.47 5.97
C GLU A 63 -6.51 2.36 4.87
N ARG A 64 -5.17 2.40 4.73
CA ARG A 64 -4.50 3.20 3.71
C ARG A 64 -4.80 2.69 2.29
N MET A 65 -4.97 1.38 2.10
CA MET A 65 -5.47 0.82 0.84
C MET A 65 -6.89 1.29 0.52
N ARG A 66 -7.79 1.34 1.51
CA ARG A 66 -9.17 1.82 1.32
C ARG A 66 -9.21 3.31 1.04
N GLU A 67 -8.38 4.11 1.70
CA GLU A 67 -8.25 5.54 1.43
C GLU A 67 -7.75 5.77 0.00
N ALA A 68 -6.69 5.07 -0.40
CA ALA A 68 -6.17 5.12 -1.76
C ALA A 68 -7.19 4.63 -2.82
N ALA A 69 -8.05 3.67 -2.47
CA ALA A 69 -9.11 3.18 -3.36
C ALA A 69 -10.33 4.11 -3.44
N ARG A 70 -10.61 4.90 -2.39
CA ARG A 70 -11.66 5.92 -2.38
C ARG A 70 -11.28 7.16 -3.19
N ASP A 71 -10.00 7.34 -3.46
CA ASP A 71 -9.55 8.34 -4.42
C ASP A 71 -9.92 7.90 -5.86
N ILE A 72 -11.13 8.24 -6.27
CA ILE A 72 -11.75 7.97 -7.58
C ILE A 72 -10.86 8.39 -8.77
N ARG A 73 -9.84 9.23 -8.54
CA ARG A 73 -8.94 9.70 -9.59
C ARG A 73 -7.80 8.73 -9.94
N LEU A 74 -7.59 7.67 -9.15
CA LEU A 74 -6.28 7.02 -9.13
C LEU A 74 -6.11 5.75 -9.99
N ARG A 75 -7.15 5.02 -10.46
CA ARG A 75 -6.88 3.74 -11.17
C ARG A 75 -7.92 3.28 -12.21
N PRO A 76 -7.80 3.67 -13.50
CA PRO A 76 -8.42 2.91 -14.60
C PRO A 76 -7.80 1.51 -14.79
N GLY A 77 -6.66 1.20 -14.17
CA GLY A 77 -5.98 -0.11 -14.26
C GLY A 77 -6.28 -1.11 -13.12
N LEU A 78 -7.00 -0.72 -12.06
CA LEU A 78 -7.37 -1.64 -10.95
C LEU A 78 -8.65 -2.44 -11.24
N LEU A 79 -9.24 -2.27 -12.43
CA LEU A 79 -10.44 -3.00 -12.84
C LEU A 79 -10.16 -4.42 -13.36
N SER A 80 -8.88 -4.83 -13.52
CA SER A 80 -8.57 -6.19 -13.99
C SER A 80 -8.42 -7.23 -12.86
N ALA A 81 -8.07 -6.82 -11.64
CA ALA A 81 -7.81 -7.75 -10.53
C ALA A 81 -9.04 -8.02 -9.64
N CYS A 82 -10.07 -7.17 -9.68
CA CYS A 82 -11.31 -7.37 -8.93
C CYS A 82 -12.45 -7.99 -9.75
N LYS A 83 -12.20 -8.38 -11.01
CA LYS A 83 -13.23 -9.00 -11.86
C LYS A 83 -13.36 -10.51 -11.68
N SER A 84 -12.37 -11.19 -11.11
CA SER A 84 -12.35 -12.66 -11.02
C SER A 84 -12.85 -13.26 -9.71
N GLU A 85 -13.37 -12.46 -8.77
CA GLU A 85 -14.05 -12.98 -7.56
C GLU A 85 -15.55 -12.63 -7.50
N ALA A 86 -16.09 -11.91 -8.49
CA ALA A 86 -17.52 -11.55 -8.56
C ALA A 86 -18.31 -12.36 -9.62
N GLU A 87 -17.72 -13.44 -10.14
CA GLU A 87 -18.40 -14.42 -10.99
C GLU A 87 -18.28 -15.81 -10.37
N THR A 88 -19.01 -16.05 -9.28
CA THR A 88 -19.60 -17.36 -8.94
C THR A 88 -20.89 -17.11 -8.17
#